data_AF-A0A953DXJ9-F1
#
_entry.id   AF-A0A953DXJ9-F1
#
_cell.length_a   1.000
_cell.length_b   1.000
_cell.length_c   1.000
_cell.angle_alpha   90.00
_cell.angle_beta   90.00
_cell.angle_gamma   90.00
#
_symmetry.space_group_name_H-M   'P 1'
#
loop_
_entity.id
_entity.type
_entity.pdbx_description
1 polymer ?
#
loop_
_entity_poly.entity_id
_entity_poly.type
_entity_poly.pdbx_seq_one_letter_code
_entity_poly.pdbx_strand_id
1 'polypeptide(L)'
;VITSYVKKRENPALEDLGFVQQAEIFDFVSARTNSVPPVIDAKDVLRNPERMLRLLCHAVGVEFSDSMLSWPPGLRPSDGVWARHWYGEVAQTTSFQPYRPREVKVPRRLREIHDRCRECYQKLFEHRLV
;
A
#
# COMPACT_ATOMS: atom_id res chain seq x y z
N VAL A 1 3.67 -8.07 1.74
CA VAL A 1 2.58 -8.49 0.82
C VAL A 1 2.54 -10.00 0.64
N ILE A 2 3.57 -10.64 0.07
CA ILE A 2 3.54 -12.09 -0.28
C ILE A 2 3.07 -12.98 0.88
N THR A 3 3.69 -12.85 2.04
CA THR A 3 3.43 -13.72 3.21
C THR A 3 2.06 -13.51 3.86
N SER A 4 1.44 -12.33 3.71
CA SER A 4 0.05 -12.12 4.11
C SER A 4 -0.91 -12.64 3.05
N TYR A 5 -0.58 -12.47 1.76
CA TYR A 5 -1.40 -12.93 0.65
C TYR A 5 -1.54 -14.45 0.63
N VAL A 6 -0.44 -15.19 0.84
CA VAL A 6 -0.48 -16.66 0.81
C VAL A 6 -1.25 -17.32 1.94
N LYS A 7 -1.63 -16.57 2.99
CA LYS A 7 -2.58 -17.05 4.00
C LYS A 7 -4.00 -17.18 3.48
N LYS A 8 -4.31 -16.48 2.38
CA LYS A 8 -5.64 -16.46 1.73
C LYS A 8 -5.63 -17.22 0.41
N ARG A 9 -4.51 -17.23 -0.32
CA ARG A 9 -4.34 -17.92 -1.61
C ARG A 9 -2.94 -18.50 -1.75
N GLU A 10 -2.82 -19.83 -1.70
CA GLU A 10 -1.54 -20.53 -1.48
C GLU A 10 -0.46 -20.33 -2.55
N ASN A 11 -0.88 -20.19 -3.82
CA ASN A 11 -0.01 -20.12 -4.99
C ASN A 11 -0.36 -18.87 -5.83
N PRO A 12 0.10 -17.68 -5.42
CA PRO A 12 -0.07 -16.47 -6.22
C PRO A 12 0.82 -16.52 -7.47
N ALA A 13 0.29 -16.03 -8.59
CA ALA A 13 1.10 -15.58 -9.71
C ALA A 13 1.73 -14.20 -9.41
N LEU A 14 2.65 -13.74 -10.25
CA LEU A 14 3.31 -12.45 -10.07
C LEU A 14 2.29 -11.29 -10.09
N GLU A 15 1.34 -11.37 -11.01
CA GLU A 15 0.31 -10.37 -11.28
C GLU A 15 -0.70 -10.26 -10.13
N ASP A 16 -0.87 -11.32 -9.35
CA ASP A 16 -1.78 -11.34 -8.20
C ASP A 16 -1.35 -10.41 -7.06
N LEU A 17 -0.06 -10.03 -7.04
CA LEU A 17 0.54 -9.20 -5.98
C LEU A 17 0.49 -7.70 -6.28
N GLY A 18 0.16 -7.31 -7.52
CA GLY A 18 -0.12 -5.92 -7.90
C GLY A 18 1.09 -5.03 -8.19
N PHE A 19 2.33 -5.47 -7.92
CA PHE A 19 3.52 -4.61 -8.08
C PHE A 19 3.82 -4.26 -9.54
N VAL A 20 3.61 -5.20 -10.46
CA VAL A 20 3.79 -4.96 -11.90
C VAL A 20 2.80 -3.90 -12.36
N GLN A 21 1.52 -4.06 -12.02
CA GLN A 21 0.46 -3.13 -12.41
C GLN A 21 0.65 -1.74 -11.77
N GLN A 22 1.16 -1.66 -10.54
CA GLN A 22 1.51 -0.39 -9.92
C GLN A 22 2.62 0.35 -10.70
N ALA A 23 3.65 -0.36 -11.16
CA ALA A 23 4.70 0.24 -11.99
C ALA A 23 4.17 0.67 -13.37
N GLU A 24 3.30 -0.12 -13.98
CA GLU A 24 2.64 0.23 -15.26
C GLU A 24 1.74 1.47 -15.12
N ILE A 25 0.94 1.55 -14.05
CA ILE A 25 0.11 2.73 -13.74
C ILE A 25 0.99 3.96 -13.53
N PHE A 26 2.09 3.82 -12.79
CA PHE A 26 3.04 4.91 -12.57
C PHE A 26 3.61 5.43 -13.89
N ASP A 27 4.08 4.55 -14.77
CA ASP A 27 4.62 4.93 -16.08
C ASP A 27 3.55 5.59 -16.95
N PHE A 28 2.35 5.02 -16.98
CA PHE A 28 1.22 5.54 -17.73
C PHE A 28 0.82 6.95 -17.29
N VAL A 29 0.64 7.18 -15.98
CA VAL A 29 0.27 8.49 -15.44
C VAL A 29 1.41 9.49 -15.64
N SER A 30 2.67 9.06 -15.47
CA SER A 30 3.84 9.90 -15.71
C SER A 30 3.89 10.41 -17.14
N ALA A 31 3.75 9.52 -18.12
CA ALA A 31 3.75 9.87 -19.53
C ALA A 31 2.56 10.76 -19.91
N ARG A 32 1.38 10.50 -19.36
CA ARG A 32 0.15 11.22 -19.71
C ARG A 32 0.06 12.63 -19.12
N THR A 33 0.65 12.83 -17.94
CA THR A 33 0.61 14.11 -17.23
C THR A 33 1.90 14.91 -17.35
N ASN A 34 2.97 14.31 -17.90
CA ASN A 34 4.31 14.86 -17.93
C ASN A 34 4.78 15.33 -16.53
N SER A 35 4.40 14.59 -15.50
CA SER A 35 4.70 14.86 -14.10
C SER A 35 4.91 13.54 -13.34
N VAL A 36 5.66 13.57 -12.24
CA VAL A 36 5.89 12.36 -11.43
C VAL A 36 4.69 12.14 -10.50
N PRO A 37 3.95 11.01 -10.62
CA PRO A 37 2.85 10.70 -9.73
C PRO A 37 3.34 10.53 -8.29
N PRO A 38 2.59 11.01 -7.27
CA PRO A 38 2.99 10.84 -5.89
C PRO A 38 2.99 9.37 -5.49
N VAL A 39 4.10 8.91 -4.90
CA VAL A 39 4.25 7.58 -4.32
C VAL A 39 4.38 7.69 -2.80
N ILE A 40 3.69 6.84 -2.06
CA ILE A 40 3.82 6.72 -0.60
C ILE A 40 4.20 5.29 -0.22
N ASP A 41 5.08 5.14 0.76
CA ASP A 41 5.42 3.85 1.32
C ASP A 41 4.63 3.60 2.62
N ALA A 42 4.06 2.40 2.74
CA ALA A 42 3.23 2.06 3.89
C ALA A 42 4.00 2.12 5.23
N LYS A 43 5.30 1.83 5.25
CA LYS A 43 6.12 1.95 6.47
C LYS A 43 6.30 3.40 6.88
N ASP A 44 6.48 4.30 5.92
CA ASP A 44 6.60 5.74 6.20
C ASP A 44 5.26 6.29 6.74
N VAL A 45 4.13 5.84 6.16
CA VAL A 45 2.78 6.16 6.70
C VAL A 45 2.63 5.69 8.14
N LEU A 46 2.96 4.44 8.47
CA LEU A 46 2.80 3.93 9.85
C LEU A 46 3.80 4.51 10.85
N ARG A 47 4.89 5.15 10.39
CA ARG A 47 5.87 5.83 11.23
C ARG A 47 5.44 7.26 11.58
N ASN A 48 4.84 7.96 10.63
CA ASN A 48 4.30 9.30 10.85
C ASN A 48 3.12 9.57 9.90
N PRO A 49 1.90 9.12 10.27
CA PRO A 49 0.74 9.19 9.39
C PRO A 49 0.37 10.62 9.00
N GLU A 50 0.38 11.55 9.96
CA GLU A 50 0.06 12.95 9.71
C GLU A 50 1.01 13.56 8.68
N ARG A 51 2.32 13.42 8.88
CA ARG A 51 3.33 13.95 7.96
C ARG A 51 3.13 13.41 6.55
N MET A 52 2.97 12.09 6.42
CA MET A 52 2.84 11.46 5.10
C MET A 52 1.54 11.84 4.39
N LEU A 53 0.43 11.95 5.12
CA LEU A 53 -0.83 12.42 4.55
C LEU A 53 -0.78 13.88 4.15
N ARG A 54 -0.12 14.77 4.93
CA ARG A 54 0.11 16.16 4.53
C ARG A 54 0.93 16.26 3.24
N LEU A 55 2.00 15.47 3.11
CA LEU A 55 2.79 15.41 1.88
C LEU A 55 1.96 14.94 0.68
N LEU A 56 1.15 13.90 0.87
CA LEU A 56 0.25 13.40 -0.17
C LEU A 56 -0.79 14.45 -0.58
N CYS A 57 -1.49 15.05 0.40
CA CYS A 57 -2.48 16.09 0.19
C CYS A 57 -1.91 17.27 -0.61
N HIS A 58 -0.73 17.76 -0.22
CA HIS A 58 -0.02 18.79 -0.96
C HIS A 58 0.31 18.37 -2.40
N ALA A 59 0.81 17.14 -2.59
CA ALA A 59 1.18 16.64 -3.91
C ALA A 59 -0.02 16.48 -4.86
N VAL A 60 -1.21 16.15 -4.35
CA VAL A 60 -2.43 16.00 -5.16
C VAL A 60 -3.34 17.25 -5.17
N GLY A 61 -2.96 18.32 -4.47
CA GLY A 61 -3.68 19.59 -4.46
C GLY A 61 -5.00 19.57 -3.66
N VAL A 62 -5.08 18.80 -2.58
CA VAL A 62 -6.24 18.79 -1.67
C VAL A 62 -5.83 19.24 -0.26
N GLU A 63 -6.78 19.77 0.49
CA GLU A 63 -6.55 20.15 1.89
C GLU A 63 -6.44 18.91 2.79
N PHE A 64 -5.48 18.94 3.72
CA PHE A 64 -5.38 17.94 4.77
C PHE A 64 -6.48 18.15 5.83
N SER A 65 -7.03 17.06 6.34
CA SER A 65 -8.00 17.07 7.45
C SER A 65 -7.57 16.11 8.55
N ASP A 66 -7.66 16.54 9.82
CA ASP A 66 -7.39 15.69 10.98
C ASP A 66 -8.29 14.44 11.01
N SER A 67 -9.48 14.50 10.39
CA SER A 67 -10.38 13.34 10.26
C SER A 67 -9.79 12.21 9.41
N MET A 68 -8.72 12.45 8.65
CA MET A 68 -8.01 11.40 7.92
C MET A 68 -7.20 10.47 8.84
N LEU A 69 -6.92 10.90 10.08
CA LEU A 69 -6.11 10.15 11.05
C LEU A 69 -6.92 9.22 11.96
N SER A 70 -8.25 9.39 11.99
CA SER A 70 -9.13 8.64 12.87
C SER A 70 -10.44 8.25 12.18
N TRP A 71 -10.95 7.06 12.48
CA TRP A 71 -12.19 6.54 11.91
C TRP A 71 -12.98 5.73 12.95
N PRO A 72 -14.31 5.58 12.79
CA PRO A 72 -15.08 4.68 13.62
C PRO A 72 -14.67 3.22 13.35
N PRO A 73 -14.72 2.33 14.37
CA PRO A 73 -14.49 0.92 14.15
C PRO A 73 -15.68 0.30 13.39
N GLY A 74 -15.47 -0.88 12.84
CA GLY A 74 -16.45 -1.67 12.10
C GLY A 74 -16.33 -1.55 10.59
N LEU A 75 -17.18 -2.31 9.90
CA LEU A 75 -17.30 -2.27 8.45
C LEU A 75 -18.19 -1.10 8.02
N ARG A 76 -17.85 -0.50 6.89
CA ARG A 76 -18.61 0.60 6.26
C ARG A 76 -19.40 0.09 5.05
N PRO A 77 -20.54 0.70 4.73
CA PRO A 77 -21.27 0.40 3.49
C PRO A 77 -20.41 0.54 2.23
N SER A 78 -19.42 1.44 2.26
CA SER A 78 -18.47 1.69 1.18
C SER A 78 -17.38 0.62 1.01
N ASP A 79 -17.19 -0.28 1.99
CA ASP A 79 -16.09 -1.26 1.95
C ASP A 79 -16.32 -2.38 0.91
N GLY A 80 -17.58 -2.56 0.49
CA GLY A 80 -17.95 -3.44 -0.61
C GLY A 80 -17.69 -4.93 -0.37
N VAL A 81 -17.71 -5.70 -1.46
CA VAL A 81 -17.67 -7.18 -1.43
C VAL A 81 -16.35 -7.77 -0.91
N TRP A 82 -15.27 -6.99 -0.93
CA TRP A 82 -13.94 -7.39 -0.48
C TRP A 82 -13.78 -7.34 1.04
N ALA A 83 -14.64 -6.58 1.72
CA ALA A 83 -14.56 -6.32 3.16
C ALA A 83 -14.50 -7.62 3.99
N ARG A 84 -15.40 -8.56 3.69
CA ARG A 84 -15.48 -9.87 4.37
C ARG A 84 -14.23 -10.73 4.25
N HIS A 85 -13.37 -10.46 3.26
CA HIS A 85 -12.18 -11.27 2.96
C HIS A 85 -10.90 -10.65 3.52
N TRP A 86 -10.79 -9.32 3.45
CA TRP A 86 -9.53 -8.60 3.64
C TRP A 86 -9.55 -7.55 4.75
N TYR A 87 -10.72 -7.02 5.15
CA TYR A 87 -10.79 -5.82 6.00
C TYR A 87 -11.03 -6.13 7.49
N GLY A 88 -10.93 -7.41 7.90
CA GLY A 88 -11.13 -7.80 9.29
C GLY A 88 -10.24 -7.04 10.28
N GLU A 89 -8.98 -6.79 9.94
CA GLU A 89 -8.04 -6.06 10.80
C GLU A 89 -8.37 -4.56 10.88
N VAL A 90 -8.62 -3.90 9.75
CA VAL A 90 -8.93 -2.45 9.74
C VAL A 90 -10.28 -2.15 10.38
N ALA A 91 -11.23 -3.08 10.34
CA ALA A 91 -12.51 -2.96 11.03
C ALA A 91 -12.37 -2.92 12.55
N GLN A 92 -11.23 -3.35 13.12
CA GLN A 92 -10.98 -3.33 14.57
C GLN A 92 -10.17 -2.12 15.02
N THR A 93 -9.77 -1.23 14.09
CA THR A 93 -8.97 -0.05 14.42
C THR A 93 -9.78 1.22 14.29
N THR A 94 -9.31 2.27 14.98
CA THR A 94 -9.89 3.62 14.90
C THR A 94 -8.89 4.67 14.45
N SER A 95 -7.66 4.25 14.15
CA SER A 95 -6.55 5.07 13.68
C SER A 95 -5.43 4.18 13.12
N PHE A 96 -4.43 4.80 12.50
CA PHE A 96 -3.23 4.11 12.05
C PHE A 96 -2.53 3.44 13.23
N GLN A 97 -2.29 2.14 13.12
CA GLN A 97 -1.53 1.40 14.12
C GLN A 97 -0.03 1.71 13.97
N PRO A 98 0.72 1.84 15.08
CA PRO A 98 2.14 2.14 15.00
C PRO A 98 2.89 1.06 14.21
N TYR A 99 3.89 1.47 13.42
CA TYR A 99 4.75 0.51 12.73
C TYR A 99 5.37 -0.48 13.72
N ARG A 100 5.23 -1.77 13.42
CA ARG A 100 5.91 -2.85 14.14
C ARG A 100 6.81 -3.60 13.16
N PRO A 101 8.13 -3.68 13.42
CA PRO A 101 9.01 -4.51 12.61
C PRO A 101 8.54 -5.97 12.71
N ARG A 102 8.57 -6.67 11.58
CA ARG A 102 8.24 -8.09 11.52
C ARG A 102 9.35 -8.78 10.78
N GLU A 103 9.92 -9.82 11.39
CA GLU A 103 10.74 -10.77 10.65
C GLU A 103 9.83 -11.68 9.86
N VAL A 104 9.93 -11.58 8.53
CA VAL A 104 9.06 -12.34 7.65
C VAL A 104 9.91 -13.05 6.61
N LYS A 105 9.89 -14.37 6.64
CA LYS A 105 10.62 -15.22 5.69
C LYS A 105 9.71 -15.55 4.51
N VAL A 106 10.10 -15.13 3.32
CA VAL A 106 9.40 -15.53 2.08
C VAL A 106 9.71 -17.01 1.82
N PRO A 107 8.69 -17.88 1.63
CA PRO A 107 8.90 -19.27 1.29
C PRO A 107 9.81 -19.43 0.07
N ARG A 108 10.70 -20.43 0.06
CA ARG A 108 11.68 -20.64 -1.03
C ARG A 108 11.02 -20.68 -2.41
N ARG A 109 9.85 -21.31 -2.52
CA ARG A 109 9.08 -21.44 -3.77
C ARG A 109 8.61 -20.11 -4.37
N LEU A 110 8.60 -19.02 -3.60
CA LEU A 110 8.13 -17.69 -4.03
C LEU A 110 9.27 -16.67 -4.16
N ARG A 111 10.53 -17.11 -4.11
CA ARG A 111 11.68 -16.18 -4.19
C ARG A 111 11.76 -15.47 -5.53
N GLU A 112 11.56 -16.18 -6.63
CA GLU A 112 11.57 -15.59 -7.97
C GLU A 112 10.49 -14.51 -8.12
N ILE A 113 9.26 -14.82 -7.70
CA ILE A 113 8.16 -13.83 -7.68
C ILE A 113 8.50 -12.65 -6.77
N HIS A 114 9.08 -12.90 -5.60
CA HIS A 114 9.52 -11.84 -4.70
C HIS A 114 10.54 -10.91 -5.33
N ASP A 115 11.54 -11.45 -6.03
CA ASP A 115 12.60 -10.66 -6.64
C ASP A 115 12.04 -9.80 -7.78
N ARG A 116 11.14 -10.34 -8.59
CA ARG A 116 10.39 -9.61 -9.62
C ARG A 116 9.52 -8.49 -9.03
N CYS A 117 8.77 -8.76 -7.96
CA CYS A 117 8.01 -7.72 -7.26
C CYS A 117 8.94 -6.64 -6.66
N ARG A 118 10.12 -7.04 -6.20
CA ARG A 118 11.10 -6.12 -5.60
C ARG A 118 11.69 -5.16 -6.62
N GLU A 119 11.91 -5.58 -7.86
CA GLU A 119 12.33 -4.69 -8.96
C GLU A 119 11.31 -3.56 -9.16
N CYS A 120 10.01 -3.91 -9.31
CA CYS A 120 8.94 -2.92 -9.44
C CYS A 120 8.81 -2.04 -8.19
N TYR A 121 8.88 -2.62 -6.99
CA TYR A 121 8.83 -1.87 -5.74
C TYR A 121 9.97 -0.84 -5.64
N GLN A 122 11.20 -1.25 -5.94
CA GLN A 122 12.37 -0.38 -5.83
C GLN A 122 12.27 0.83 -6.78
N LYS A 123 11.82 0.59 -8.02
CA LYS A 123 11.51 1.66 -8.97
C LYS A 123 10.55 2.69 -8.38
N LEU A 124 9.44 2.25 -7.78
CA LEU A 124 8.46 3.16 -7.18
C LEU A 124 9.01 3.84 -5.91
N PHE A 125 9.78 3.10 -5.11
CA PHE A 125 10.33 3.58 -3.83
C PHE A 125 11.26 4.78 -3.99
N GLU A 126 11.99 4.85 -5.10
CA GLU A 126 12.86 5.98 -5.45
C GLU A 126 12.09 7.29 -5.65
N HIS A 127 10.81 7.21 -6.01
CA HIS A 127 9.93 8.36 -6.22
C HIS A 127 9.02 8.68 -5.02
N ARG A 128 9.14 7.94 -3.91
CA ARG A 128 8.26 8.16 -2.76
C ARG A 128 8.48 9.53 -2.14
N LEU A 129 7.42 10.09 -1.57
CA LEU A 129 7.47 11.31 -0.79
C LEU A 129 8.30 11.09 0.49
N VAL A 130 9.13 12.07 0.87
CA VAL A 130 10.11 11.96 1.98
C VAL A 130 10.03 13.06 3.01
#